data_AF-A0A436H6A5-F1
#
_entry.id   AF-A0A436H6A5-F1
#
_cell.length_a   1.000
_cell.length_b   1.000
_cell.length_c   1.000
_cell.angle_alpha   90.00
_cell.angle_beta   90.00
_cell.angle_gamma   90.00
#
_symmetry.space_group_name_H-M   'P 1'
#
loop_
_entity.id
_entity.type
_entity.pdbx_description
1 polymer ?
#
loop_
_entity_poly.entity_id
_entity_poly.type
_entity_poly.pdbx_seq_one_letter_code
_entity_poly.pdbx_strand_id
1 'polypeptide(L)' 'MENIRPIKTEADYDWAIAEITKYFENEPEVGSRDGDRFDVLATLIEAYEDKHYPIEAADPVEGGPSPGRR' A
#
# COMPACT_ATOMS: atom_id res chain seq x y z
N MET A 1 4.02 15.51 -14.11
CA MET A 1 4.50 14.72 -12.97
C MET A 1 5.92 15.15 -12.70
N GLU A 2 6.20 15.78 -11.57
CA GLU A 2 7.57 16.15 -11.21
C GLU A 2 7.97 15.43 -9.94
N ASN A 3 9.23 14.97 -9.91
CA ASN A 3 9.87 14.30 -8.78
C ASN A 3 9.31 12.95 -8.31
N ILE A 4 8.59 12.19 -9.15
CA ILE A 4 8.39 10.76 -8.84
C ILE A 4 9.71 10.02 -9.05
N ARG A 5 10.10 9.19 -8.08
CA ARG A 5 11.31 8.37 -8.11
C ARG A 5 11.01 6.94 -7.63
N PRO A 6 11.81 5.94 -8.03
CA PRO A 6 11.65 4.57 -7.54
C PRO A 6 11.81 4.50 -6.01
N ILE A 7 11.01 3.66 -5.36
CA ILE A 7 11.12 3.36 -3.93
C ILE A 7 12.01 2.13 -3.75
N LYS A 8 13.24 2.32 -3.25
CA LYS A 8 14.22 1.23 -3.05
C LYS A 8 14.67 1.08 -1.61
N THR A 9 14.46 2.12 -0.81
CA THR A 9 14.87 2.19 0.59
C THR A 9 13.71 2.69 1.43
N GLU A 10 13.80 2.47 2.75
CA GLU A 10 12.82 2.99 3.71
C GLU A 10 12.69 4.52 3.64
N ALA A 11 13.80 5.24 3.40
CA ALA A 11 13.77 6.69 3.22
C ALA A 11 13.01 7.13 1.95
N ASP A 12 13.03 6.32 0.89
CA ASP A 12 12.21 6.59 -0.29
C ASP A 12 10.73 6.29 -0.01
N TYR A 13 10.47 5.28 0.82
CA TYR A 13 9.12 4.88 1.23
C TYR A 13 8.48 5.96 2.09
N ASP A 14 9.18 6.44 3.13
CA ASP A 14 8.73 7.55 3.98
C ASP A 14 8.45 8.82 3.17
N TRP A 15 9.30 9.11 2.19
CA TRP A 15 9.07 10.21 1.27
C TRP A 15 7.78 10.01 0.47
N ALA A 16 7.53 8.82 -0.07
CA ALA A 16 6.32 8.54 -0.84
C ALA A 16 5.05 8.63 0.02
N ILE A 17 5.11 8.14 1.26
CA ILE A 17 4.02 8.27 2.25
C ILE A 17 3.75 9.76 2.55
N ALA A 18 4.80 10.55 2.78
CA ALA A 18 4.66 11.99 3.01
C ALA A 18 4.09 12.74 1.80
N GLU A 19 4.36 12.30 0.57
CA GLU A 19 3.80 12.92 -0.63
C GLU A 19 2.34 12.51 -0.87
N ILE A 20 2.01 11.22 -0.74
CA ILE A 20 0.65 10.72 -1.02
C ILE A 20 -0.36 11.22 0.00
N THR A 21 0.03 11.38 1.26
CA THR A 21 -0.86 11.84 2.34
C THR A 21 -1.36 13.27 2.15
N LYS A 22 -0.65 14.11 1.39
CA LYS A 22 -1.09 15.47 1.03
C LYS A 22 -2.40 15.47 0.24
N TYR A 23 -2.64 14.40 -0.52
CA TYR A 23 -3.86 14.23 -1.30
C TYR A 23 -5.06 13.79 -0.46
N PHE A 24 -4.88 13.42 0.82
CA PHE A 24 -6.01 13.08 1.69
C PHE A 24 -6.68 14.31 2.29
N GLU A 25 -5.93 15.41 2.46
CA GLU A 25 -6.51 16.69 2.85
C GLU A 25 -7.14 17.42 1.66
N ASN A 26 -6.59 17.22 0.46
CA ASN A 26 -7.06 17.81 -0.77
C ASN A 26 -7.10 16.76 -1.88
N GLU A 27 -8.22 16.06 -1.99
CA GLU A 27 -8.42 14.98 -2.94
C GLU A 27 -8.26 15.49 -4.38
N PRO A 28 -7.39 14.87 -5.19
CA PRO A 28 -7.15 15.32 -6.55
C PRO A 28 -8.33 15.00 -7.45
N GLU A 29 -8.60 15.88 -8.41
CA GLU A 29 -9.61 15.63 -9.44
C GLU A 29 -9.21 14.43 -10.31
N VAL A 30 -10.17 13.58 -10.64
CA VAL A 30 -9.96 12.42 -11.52
C VAL A 30 -9.52 12.89 -12.90
N GLY A 31 -8.43 12.31 -13.41
CA GLY A 31 -7.83 12.67 -14.71
C GLY A 31 -7.04 13.98 -14.69
N SER A 32 -6.84 14.59 -13.51
CA SER A 32 -5.89 15.67 -13.34
C SER A 32 -4.45 15.14 -13.21
N ARG A 33 -3.47 16.03 -13.44
CA ARG A 33 -2.04 15.71 -13.26
C ARG A 33 -1.71 15.26 -11.83
N ASP A 34 -2.45 15.74 -10.84
CA ASP A 34 -2.30 15.33 -9.44
C ASP A 34 -2.94 13.97 -9.17
N GLY A 35 -4.08 13.67 -9.81
CA GLY A 35 -4.69 12.34 -9.78
C GLY A 35 -3.76 11.29 -10.37
N ASP A 36 -3.20 11.56 -11.56
CA ASP A 36 -2.23 10.64 -12.16
C ASP A 36 -0.99 10.45 -11.28
N ARG A 37 -0.58 11.48 -10.52
CA ARG A 37 0.54 11.38 -9.58
C ARG A 37 0.18 10.55 -8.35
N PHE A 38 -1.02 10.71 -7.81
CA PHE A 38 -1.55 9.90 -6.71
C PHE A 38 -1.54 8.41 -7.08
N ASP A 39 -2.07 8.05 -8.25
CA ASP A 39 -2.14 6.66 -8.72
C ASP A 39 -0.75 6.01 -8.84
N VAL A 40 0.23 6.76 -9.37
CA VAL A 40 1.60 6.27 -9.50
C VAL A 40 2.27 6.10 -8.13
N LEU A 41 2.08 7.04 -7.19
CA LEU A 41 2.63 6.92 -5.84
C LEU A 41 2.03 5.71 -5.11
N ALA A 42 0.71 5.52 -5.20
CA ALA A 42 0.03 4.38 -4.59
C ALA A 42 0.60 3.05 -5.10
N THR A 43 0.76 2.93 -6.43
CA THR A 43 1.32 1.74 -7.08
C THR A 43 2.75 1.45 -6.62
N LEU A 44 3.59 2.49 -6.48
CA LEU A 44 4.98 2.32 -6.04
C LEU A 44 5.08 1.92 -4.57
N ILE A 45 4.21 2.47 -3.72
CA ILE A 45 4.11 2.15 -2.29
C ILE A 45 3.72 0.68 -2.14
N GLU A 46 2.63 0.25 -2.77
CA GLU A 46 2.17 -1.14 -2.75
C GLU A 46 3.29 -2.11 -3.18
N ALA A 47 3.95 -1.83 -4.30
CA ALA A 47 5.03 -2.68 -4.80
C ALA A 47 6.27 -2.72 -3.88
N TYR A 48 6.47 -1.72 -3.03
CA TYR A 48 7.50 -1.74 -1.99
C TYR A 48 7.04 -2.56 -0.78
N GLU A 49 5.80 -2.34 -0.32
CA GLU A 49 5.20 -3.05 0.81
C GLU A 49 5.13 -4.56 0.55
N ASP A 50 4.67 -4.98 -0.62
CA ASP A 50 4.62 -6.40 -1.01
C ASP A 50 5.97 -7.13 -0.86
N LYS A 51 7.07 -6.40 -1.06
CA LYS A 51 8.43 -6.95 -0.98
C LYS A 51 9.01 -6.93 0.44
N HIS A 52 8.64 -5.94 1.25
CA HIS A 52 9.28 -5.68 2.55
C HIS A 52 8.41 -6.07 3.74
N TYR A 53 7.10 -6.03 3.58
CA TYR A 53 6.09 -6.35 4.58
C TYR A 53 5.08 -7.37 4.03
N PRO A 54 5.55 -8.57 3.64
CA PRO A 54 4.64 -9.61 3.17
C PRO A 54 3.64 -9.92 4.27
N ILE A 55 2.35 -9.97 3.91
CA ILE A 55 1.32 -10.43 4.84
C ILE A 55 1.62 -11.91 5.12
N GLU A 56 2.12 -12.21 6.32
CA GLU A 56 2.22 -13.59 6.76
C GLU A 56 0.82 -14.19 6.72
N ALA A 57 0.66 -15.28 5.97
CA ALA A 57 -0.58 -16.03 5.99
C ALA A 57 -0.85 -16.39 7.45
N ALA A 58 -2.01 -15.97 7.97
CA ALA A 58 -2.43 -16.39 9.29
C ALA A 58 -2.29 -17.92 9.36
N ASP A 59 -1.53 -18.43 10.35
CA ASP A 59 -1.47 -19.85 10.61
C ASP A 59 -2.92 -20.36 10.66
N PRO A 60 -3.30 -21.39 9.88
CA PRO A 60 -4.66 -21.89 9.90
C PRO A 60 -4.96 -22.30 11.33
N VAL A 61 -5.86 -21.56 11.99
CA VAL A 61 -6.40 -21.95 13.29
C VAL A 61 -6.89 -23.38 13.14
N GLU A 62 -6.20 -24.29 13.82
CA GLU A 62 -6.43 -25.72 13.77
C GLU A 62 -7.89 -25.97 14.15
N GLY A 63 -8.73 -26.24 13.15
CA GLY A 63 -10.14 -26.54 13.34
C GLY A 63 -10.26 -27.85 14.10
N GLY A 64 -10.27 -27.77 15.42
CA GLY A 64 -10.53 -28.89 16.31
C GLY A 64 -11.85 -29.57 15.92
N PRO A 65 -11.92 -30.91 15.97
CA PRO A 65 -13.03 -31.66 15.39
C PRO A 65 -14.34 -31.27 16.09
N SER A 66 -15.33 -30.83 15.32
CA SER A 66 -16.71 -30.70 15.81
C SER A 66 -17.19 -32.09 16.24
N PRO A 67 -17.41 -32.37 17.54
CA PRO A 67 -17.92 -33.67 17.93
C PRO A 67 -19.37 -33.74 17.48
N GLY A 68 -19.59 -34.63 16.52
CA GLY A 68 -20.90 -34.91 15.95
C GLY A 68 -21.96 -35.17 17.00
N ARG A 69 -23.16 -34.65 16.72
CA ARG A 69 -24.41 -34.89 17.43
C ARG A 69 -24.54 -36.39 17.77
N ARG A 70 -24.81 -36.68 19.03
CA ARG A 70 -25.59 -37.85 19.44
C ARG A 70 -26.88 -37.36 20.06
#